data_AF-A0A800BNN6-F1
#
_entry.id   AF-A0A800BNN6-F1
#
_cell.length_a   1.000
_cell.length_b   1.000
_cell.length_c   1.000
_cell.angle_alpha   90.00
_cell.angle_beta   90.00
_cell.angle_gamma   90.00
#
_symmetry.space_group_name_H-M   'P 1'
#
loop_
_entity.id
_entity.type
_entity.pdbx_description
1 polymer ?
#
loop_
_entity_poly.entity_id
_entity_poly.type
_entity_poly.pdbx_seq_one_letter_code
_entity_poly.pdbx_strand_id
1 'polypeptide(L)'
;MYIRRDISTQDYLLCESYREEDCWKHRVLVNLGQEPGVFVEYPGGNSFYFKEELEDTLRKKAVQYSIEELERLFVPFLDPEIRRIYEMFDRGVKRKKWKSLTKEELFRRQKGLHPFDKRRLHYLRCGRVNIGNLDTRPWGFLNVLLDKSRDEIEAVIEEMEIELPPLETLPYIYT
;
A
#
# COMPACT_ATOMS: atom_id res chain seq x y z
N MET A 1 4.45 5.31 3.69
CA MET A 1 4.55 4.12 4.59
C MET A 1 3.54 3.07 4.13
N TYR A 2 3.75 1.82 4.52
CA TYR A 2 2.86 0.69 4.25
C TYR A 2 2.98 -0.34 5.37
N ILE A 3 1.95 -1.17 5.54
CA ILE A 3 1.99 -2.32 6.44
C ILE A 3 2.18 -3.56 5.57
N ARG A 4 3.10 -4.43 5.95
CA ARG A 4 3.31 -5.74 5.32
C ARG A 4 3.07 -6.82 6.35
N ARG A 5 2.43 -7.91 5.96
CA ARG A 5 2.33 -9.11 6.79
C ARG A 5 3.51 -10.03 6.52
N ASP A 6 4.16 -10.52 7.56
CA ASP A 6 5.12 -11.60 7.46
C ASP A 6 4.38 -12.94 7.53
N ILE A 7 4.43 -13.73 6.46
CA ILE A 7 3.74 -15.02 6.39
C ILE A 7 4.33 -16.02 7.40
N SER A 8 5.63 -15.90 7.70
CA SER A 8 6.34 -16.85 8.55
C SER A 8 5.98 -16.72 10.03
N THR A 9 5.91 -15.48 10.53
CA THR A 9 5.58 -15.19 11.94
C THR A 9 4.12 -14.78 12.14
N GLN A 10 3.41 -14.49 11.05
CA GLN A 10 2.10 -13.83 11.03
C GLN A 10 2.09 -12.42 11.62
N ASP A 11 3.26 -11.82 11.84
CA ASP A 11 3.38 -10.47 12.35
C ASP A 11 3.12 -9.44 11.25
N TYR A 12 2.58 -8.30 11.66
CA TYR A 12 2.48 -7.11 10.82
C TYR A 12 3.68 -6.20 11.07
N LEU A 13 4.31 -5.76 9.99
CA LEU A 13 5.46 -4.87 10.01
C LEU A 13 5.06 -3.54 9.38
N LEU A 14 5.33 -2.45 10.10
CA LEU A 14 5.23 -1.10 9.55
C LEU A 14 6.53 -0.77 8.81
N CYS A 15 6.43 -0.46 7.53
CA CYS A 15 7.57 -0.21 6.66
C CYS A 15 7.46 1.15 5.96
N GLU A 16 8.61 1.66 5.53
CA GLU A 16 8.71 2.85 4.71
C GLU A 16 9.53 2.58 3.45
N SER A 17 8.97 2.97 2.31
CA SER A 17 9.71 3.13 1.07
C SER A 17 10.36 4.50 1.04
N TYR A 18 11.67 4.54 0.88
CA TYR A 18 12.43 5.77 0.74
C TYR A 18 13.31 5.67 -0.51
N ARG A 19 13.56 6.83 -1.11
CA ARG A 19 14.45 6.92 -2.28
C ARG A 19 15.86 7.15 -1.79
N GLU A 20 16.76 6.24 -2.13
CA GLU A 20 18.20 6.38 -1.90
C GLU A 20 18.89 6.36 -3.27
N GLU A 21 19.53 7.47 -3.61
CA GLU A 21 20.13 7.71 -4.92
C GLU A 21 19.09 7.51 -6.05
N ASP A 22 19.29 6.46 -6.87
CA ASP A 22 18.44 6.11 -8.00
C ASP A 22 17.53 4.89 -7.76
N CYS A 23 17.51 4.35 -6.55
CA CYS A 23 16.71 3.18 -6.24
C CYS A 23 15.74 3.41 -5.06
N TRP A 24 14.59 2.74 -5.12
CA TRP A 24 13.66 2.70 -4.00
C TRP A 24 14.05 1.57 -3.06
N LYS A 25 14.47 1.94 -1.87
CA LYS A 25 14.75 1.00 -0.78
C LYS A 25 13.59 0.99 0.21
N HIS A 26 13.58 -0.02 1.06
CA HIS A 26 12.64 -0.09 2.16
C HIS A 26 13.39 -0.24 3.48
N ARG A 27 12.74 0.16 4.56
CA ARG A 27 13.20 -0.11 5.93
C ARG A 27 12.02 -0.47 6.81
N VAL A 28 12.24 -1.39 7.73
CA VAL A 28 11.27 -1.74 8.77
C VAL A 28 11.32 -0.66 9.85
N LEU A 29 10.17 -0.03 10.09
CA LEU A 29 9.99 1.00 11.11
C LEU A 29 9.64 0.37 12.45
N VAL A 30 8.63 -0.50 12.50
CA VAL A 30 8.12 -1.09 13.74
C VAL A 30 7.59 -2.49 13.45
N ASN A 31 7.83 -3.43 14.37
CA ASN A 31 7.06 -4.69 14.39
C ASN A 31 5.78 -4.44 15.19
N LEU A 32 4.64 -4.47 14.52
CA LEU A 32 3.31 -4.27 15.12
C LEU A 32 2.75 -5.56 15.75
N GLY A 33 3.47 -6.68 15.61
CA GLY A 33 3.03 -7.99 16.08
C GLY A 33 1.83 -8.51 15.31
N GLN A 34 1.16 -9.53 15.85
CA GLN A 34 0.01 -10.19 15.21
C GLN A 34 -1.27 -9.34 15.24
N GLU A 35 -1.37 -8.40 16.20
CA GLU A 35 -2.56 -7.57 16.40
C GLU A 35 -2.20 -6.08 16.42
N PRO A 36 -2.10 -5.41 15.25
CA PRO A 36 -1.78 -3.98 15.19
C PRO A 36 -2.76 -3.08 15.96
N GLY A 37 -4.01 -3.52 16.15
CA GLY A 37 -5.03 -2.81 16.90
C GLY A 37 -4.62 -2.50 18.35
N VAL A 38 -3.66 -3.22 18.94
CA VAL A 38 -3.14 -2.94 20.28
C VAL A 38 -2.42 -1.59 20.39
N PHE A 39 -2.02 -1.00 19.27
CA PHE A 39 -1.40 0.33 19.22
C PHE A 39 -2.42 1.46 19.12
N VAL A 40 -3.72 1.15 19.08
CA VAL A 40 -4.80 2.12 18.98
C VAL A 40 -5.52 2.24 20.33
N GLU A 41 -5.66 3.46 20.82
CA GLU A 41 -6.37 3.78 22.06
C GLU A 41 -7.69 4.50 21.76
N TYR A 42 -8.74 4.11 22.49
CA TYR A 42 -10.08 4.62 22.32
C TYR A 42 -10.50 5.43 23.57
N PRO A 43 -10.36 6.76 23.56
CA PRO A 43 -10.72 7.63 24.69
C PRO A 43 -12.25 7.75 24.90
N GLY A 44 -13.05 7.22 23.98
CA GLY A 44 -14.51 7.33 23.93
C GLY A 44 -15.02 8.11 22.71
N GLY A 45 -16.26 7.87 22.32
CA GLY A 45 -16.86 8.45 21.10
C GLY A 45 -16.31 7.81 19.81
N ASN A 46 -16.23 8.60 18.74
CA ASN A 46 -15.81 8.15 17.40
C ASN A 46 -14.34 8.50 17.08
N SER A 47 -13.53 8.80 18.09
CA SER A 47 -12.12 9.18 17.96
C SER A 47 -11.21 8.06 18.44
N PHE A 48 -10.02 8.00 17.87
CA PHE A 48 -8.96 7.09 18.29
C PHE A 48 -7.61 7.81 18.26
N TYR A 49 -6.68 7.34 19.07
CA TYR A 49 -5.30 7.83 19.12
C TYR A 49 -4.32 6.68 18.98
N PHE A 50 -3.08 6.98 18.60
CA PHE A 50 -2.01 5.99 18.61
C PHE A 50 -1.27 6.05 19.95
N LYS A 51 -0.84 4.89 20.45
CA LYS A 51 0.01 4.82 21.64
C LYS A 51 1.29 5.63 21.44
N GLU A 52 1.70 6.34 22.49
CA GLU A 52 2.92 7.17 22.50
C GLU A 52 4.16 6.37 22.08
N GLU A 53 4.23 5.08 22.47
CA GLU A 53 5.32 4.18 22.08
C GLU A 53 5.52 4.07 20.56
N LEU A 54 4.42 4.05 19.80
CA LEU A 54 4.46 3.99 18.34
C LEU A 54 4.96 5.31 17.76
N GLU A 55 4.40 6.43 18.22
CA GLU A 55 4.77 7.77 17.77
C GLU A 55 6.22 8.11 18.09
N ASP A 56 6.70 7.76 19.29
CA ASP A 56 8.08 7.94 19.72
C ASP A 56 9.05 7.14 18.86
N THR A 57 8.69 5.91 18.50
CA THR A 57 9.53 5.06 17.66
C THR A 57 9.64 5.64 16.25
N LEU A 58 8.54 6.14 15.68
CA LEU A 58 8.53 6.81 14.38
C LEU A 58 9.34 8.11 14.40
N ARG A 59 9.21 8.91 15.48
CA ARG A 59 9.96 10.15 15.69
C ARG A 59 11.47 9.88 15.79
N LYS A 60 11.87 8.85 16.54
CA LYS A 60 13.29 8.42 16.66
C LYS A 60 13.90 8.01 15.33
N LYS A 61 13.09 7.45 14.41
CA LYS A 61 13.53 7.04 13.06
C LYS A 61 13.48 8.17 12.02
N ALA A 62 13.14 9.40 12.45
CA ALA A 62 13.01 10.59 11.61
C ALA A 62 12.14 10.36 10.37
N VAL A 63 11.07 9.58 10.52
CA VAL A 63 10.12 9.27 9.45
C VAL A 63 9.26 10.51 9.19
N GLN A 64 9.13 10.91 7.93
CA GLN A 64 8.20 11.97 7.54
C GLN A 64 6.87 11.34 7.15
N TYR A 65 5.84 11.58 7.96
CA TYR A 65 4.48 11.10 7.70
C TYR A 65 3.44 12.13 8.12
N SER A 66 2.26 12.07 7.50
CA SER A 66 1.07 12.77 8.00
C SER A 66 0.27 11.84 8.91
N ILE A 67 -0.42 12.39 9.90
CA ILE A 67 -1.27 11.60 10.82
C ILE A 67 -2.34 10.85 10.01
N GLU A 68 -2.92 11.48 9.00
CA GLU A 68 -3.92 10.87 8.12
C GLU A 68 -3.36 9.70 7.30
N GLU A 69 -2.07 9.71 6.94
CA GLU A 69 -1.42 8.58 6.29
C GLU A 69 -1.29 7.40 7.24
N LEU A 70 -0.92 7.64 8.51
CA LEU A 70 -0.82 6.61 9.53
C LEU A 70 -2.20 6.03 9.88
N GLU A 71 -3.20 6.88 10.10
CA GLU A 71 -4.59 6.49 10.34
C GLU A 71 -5.11 5.55 9.25
N ARG A 72 -4.92 5.91 7.98
CA ARG A 72 -5.34 5.07 6.85
C ARG A 72 -4.73 3.67 6.84
N LEU A 73 -3.46 3.55 7.23
CA LEU A 73 -2.82 2.25 7.33
C LEU A 73 -3.43 1.39 8.43
N PHE A 74 -3.93 2.02 9.50
CA PHE A 74 -4.53 1.32 10.62
C PHE A 74 -6.02 1.03 10.46
N VAL A 75 -6.71 1.62 9.48
CA VAL A 75 -8.14 1.38 9.19
C VAL A 75 -8.54 -0.10 9.21
N PRO A 76 -7.80 -1.05 8.60
CA PRO A 76 -8.16 -2.47 8.64
C PRO A 76 -8.17 -3.09 10.04
N PHE A 77 -7.47 -2.47 11.00
CA PHE A 77 -7.27 -2.94 12.38
C PHE A 77 -8.05 -2.14 13.42
N LEU A 78 -8.82 -1.13 13.00
CA LEU A 78 -9.69 -0.35 13.89
C LEU A 78 -10.92 -1.16 14.33
N ASP A 79 -11.51 -0.75 15.45
CA ASP A 79 -12.81 -1.25 15.88
C ASP A 79 -13.85 -1.10 14.74
N PRO A 80 -14.69 -2.11 14.47
CA PRO A 80 -15.63 -2.08 13.34
C PRO A 80 -16.57 -0.87 13.30
N GLU A 81 -16.99 -0.34 14.44
CA GLU A 81 -17.87 0.83 14.51
C GLU A 81 -17.10 2.10 14.09
N ILE A 82 -15.92 2.30 14.67
CA ILE A 82 -15.05 3.44 14.36
C ILE A 82 -14.55 3.37 12.92
N ARG A 83 -14.19 2.16 12.44
CA ARG A 83 -13.81 1.90 11.06
C ARG A 83 -14.91 2.35 10.10
N ARG A 84 -16.16 1.94 10.34
CA ARG A 84 -17.30 2.32 9.50
C ARG A 84 -17.46 3.84 9.43
N ILE A 85 -17.34 4.52 10.58
CA ILE A 85 -17.46 5.97 10.66
C ILE A 85 -16.31 6.63 9.91
N TYR A 86 -15.07 6.19 10.13
CA TYR A 86 -13.90 6.67 9.42
C TYR A 86 -14.06 6.52 7.90
N GLU A 87 -14.48 5.36 7.41
CA GLU A 87 -14.71 5.09 5.99
C GLU A 87 -15.82 5.99 5.40
N MET A 88 -16.85 6.36 6.18
CA MET A 88 -17.89 7.30 5.75
C MET A 88 -17.37 8.73 5.62
N PHE A 89 -16.44 9.14 6.48
CA PHE A 89 -15.88 10.50 6.50
C PHE A 89 -14.61 10.64 5.63
N ASP A 90 -13.89 9.56 5.35
CA ASP A 90 -12.78 9.58 4.41
C ASP A 90 -13.34 9.82 3.01
N ARG A 91 -13.34 11.08 2.59
CA ARG A 91 -13.79 11.51 1.25
C ARG A 91 -12.88 10.99 0.13
N GLY A 92 -11.97 10.06 0.44
CA GLY A 92 -10.87 9.62 -0.38
C GLY A 92 -10.03 10.83 -0.74
N VAL A 93 -8.91 11.06 -0.05
CA VAL A 93 -7.89 11.95 -0.59
C VAL A 93 -7.32 11.25 -1.83
N LYS A 94 -8.05 11.36 -2.95
CA LYS A 94 -7.70 10.81 -4.24
C LYS A 94 -6.36 11.40 -4.60
N ARG A 95 -5.30 10.61 -4.42
CA ARG A 95 -3.96 10.66 -5.04
C ARG A 95 -3.81 11.86 -5.99
N LYS A 96 -3.76 13.08 -5.44
CA LYS A 96 -3.60 14.31 -6.23
C LYS A 96 -2.22 14.34 -6.86
N LYS A 97 -1.29 13.54 -6.33
CA LYS A 97 0.08 13.37 -6.78
C LYS A 97 0.22 13.16 -8.29
N TRP A 98 -0.70 12.40 -8.90
CA TRP A 98 -0.61 12.07 -10.33
C TRP A 98 -1.41 13.01 -11.24
N LYS A 99 -2.29 13.84 -10.68
CA LYS A 99 -3.09 14.79 -11.47
C LYS A 99 -2.28 15.99 -11.94
N SER A 100 -1.19 16.32 -11.24
CA SER A 100 -0.27 17.40 -11.60
C SER A 100 0.78 16.99 -12.63
N LEU A 101 1.00 15.69 -12.87
CA LEU A 101 1.97 15.23 -13.85
C LEU A 101 1.38 15.22 -15.27
N THR A 102 2.23 15.54 -16.24
CA THR A 102 1.88 15.37 -17.65
C THR A 102 1.78 13.89 -18.01
N LYS A 103 0.99 13.57 -19.04
CA LYS A 103 0.84 12.19 -19.55
C LYS A 103 2.18 11.58 -19.97
N GLU A 104 3.07 12.40 -20.54
CA GLU A 104 4.40 12.00 -20.99
C GLU A 104 5.34 11.65 -19.82
N GLU A 105 5.27 12.41 -18.72
CA GLU A 105 6.06 12.11 -17.54
C GLU A 105 5.58 10.85 -16.83
N LEU A 106 4.25 10.68 -16.70
CA LEU A 106 3.67 9.44 -16.19
C LEU A 106 4.09 8.25 -17.06
N PHE A 107 4.04 8.40 -18.38
CA PHE A 107 4.44 7.34 -19.30
C PHE A 107 5.92 6.96 -19.14
N ARG A 108 6.83 7.95 -19.04
CA ARG A 108 8.25 7.69 -18.77
C ARG A 108 8.46 6.93 -17.45
N ARG A 109 7.79 7.34 -16.38
CA ARG A 109 7.89 6.68 -15.07
C ARG A 109 7.32 5.26 -15.11
N GLN A 110 6.17 5.07 -15.74
CA GLN A 110 5.56 3.74 -15.90
C GLN A 110 6.40 2.81 -16.77
N LYS A 111 7.12 3.34 -17.77
CA LYS A 111 8.04 2.53 -18.59
C LYS A 111 9.14 1.90 -17.74
N GLY A 112 9.59 2.58 -16.68
CA GLY A 112 10.58 2.06 -15.72
C GLY A 112 10.06 0.99 -14.76
N LEU A 113 8.75 0.75 -14.69
CA LEU A 113 8.21 -0.36 -13.88
C LEU A 113 8.59 -1.71 -14.50
N HIS A 114 8.84 -2.70 -13.64
CA HIS A 114 9.20 -4.04 -14.10
C HIS A 114 8.05 -4.66 -14.91
N PRO A 115 8.31 -5.27 -16.08
CA PRO A 115 7.25 -5.84 -16.92
C PRO A 115 6.38 -6.87 -16.21
N PHE A 116 6.96 -7.67 -15.30
CA PHE A 116 6.22 -8.66 -14.51
C PHE A 116 5.15 -8.01 -13.61
N ASP A 117 5.49 -6.94 -12.90
CA ASP A 117 4.56 -6.27 -11.98
C ASP A 117 3.41 -5.62 -12.74
N LYS A 118 3.69 -5.10 -13.95
CA LYS A 118 2.66 -4.56 -14.85
C LYS A 118 1.65 -5.65 -15.24
N ARG A 119 2.13 -6.86 -15.56
CA ARG A 119 1.28 -7.99 -15.96
C ARG A 119 0.46 -8.53 -14.79
N ARG A 120 1.09 -8.75 -13.63
CA ARG A 120 0.41 -9.15 -12.39
C ARG A 120 -0.70 -8.19 -12.03
N LEU A 121 -0.39 -6.89 -11.97
CA LEU A 121 -1.38 -5.88 -11.62
C LEU A 121 -2.49 -5.75 -12.67
N HIS A 122 -2.19 -5.93 -13.96
CA HIS A 122 -3.22 -5.97 -15.00
C HIS A 122 -4.18 -7.13 -14.77
N TYR A 123 -3.68 -8.33 -14.50
CA TYR A 123 -4.54 -9.48 -14.22
C TYR A 123 -5.40 -9.24 -12.98
N LEU A 124 -4.80 -8.83 -11.87
CA LEU A 124 -5.52 -8.60 -10.61
C LEU A 124 -6.58 -7.48 -10.71
N ARG A 125 -6.44 -6.55 -11.67
CA ARG A 125 -7.42 -5.47 -11.90
C ARG A 125 -8.48 -5.82 -12.95
N CYS A 126 -8.12 -6.59 -13.97
CA CYS A 126 -8.96 -6.79 -15.15
C CYS A 126 -9.43 -8.23 -15.36
N GLY A 127 -8.88 -9.21 -14.64
CA GLY A 127 -9.21 -10.64 -14.75
C GLY A 127 -8.85 -11.28 -16.09
N ARG A 128 -7.99 -10.63 -16.89
CA ARG A 128 -7.68 -11.04 -18.27
C ARG A 128 -6.23 -11.44 -18.43
N VAL A 129 -6.02 -12.64 -18.96
CA VAL A 129 -4.70 -13.16 -19.35
C VAL A 129 -4.16 -12.46 -20.60
N ASN A 130 -5.04 -12.05 -21.52
CA ASN A 130 -4.60 -11.31 -22.70
C ASN A 130 -4.33 -9.84 -22.33
N ILE A 131 -3.05 -9.56 -22.07
CA ILE A 131 -2.56 -8.29 -21.53
C ILE A 131 -2.33 -7.23 -22.62
N GLY A 132 -2.18 -7.64 -23.89
CA GLY A 132 -1.79 -6.74 -24.97
C GLY A 132 -0.47 -6.02 -24.68
N ASN A 133 -0.26 -4.84 -25.30
CA ASN A 133 0.94 -4.03 -25.06
C ASN A 133 0.68 -2.92 -24.03
N LEU A 134 1.16 -3.13 -22.80
CA LEU A 134 1.05 -2.17 -21.69
C LEU A 134 1.96 -0.95 -21.84
N ASP A 135 2.94 -0.98 -22.74
CA ASP A 135 3.91 0.11 -22.96
C ASP A 135 3.49 1.07 -24.09
N THR A 136 2.22 1.06 -24.51
CA THR A 136 1.70 1.95 -25.57
C THR A 136 1.18 3.28 -25.05
N ARG A 137 0.71 3.32 -23.80
CA ARG A 137 0.09 4.51 -23.19
C ARG A 137 0.24 4.48 -21.67
N PRO A 138 0.17 5.63 -20.98
CA PRO A 138 0.11 5.64 -19.53
C PRO A 138 -1.22 5.06 -19.05
N TRP A 139 -1.15 4.05 -18.17
CA TRP A 139 -2.32 3.41 -17.57
C TRP A 139 -2.53 3.91 -16.14
N GLY A 140 -3.74 4.38 -15.84
CA GLY A 140 -4.04 4.96 -14.53
C GLY A 140 -3.88 3.98 -13.37
N PHE A 141 -4.12 2.67 -13.60
CA PHE A 141 -3.98 1.65 -12.57
C PHE A 141 -2.52 1.39 -12.17
N LEU A 142 -1.55 1.56 -13.10
CA LEU A 142 -0.11 1.40 -12.83
C LEU A 142 0.43 2.49 -11.88
N ASN A 143 -0.28 3.61 -11.73
CA ASN A 143 0.13 4.69 -10.83
C ASN A 143 0.17 4.25 -9.36
N VAL A 144 -0.45 3.12 -9.00
CA VAL A 144 -0.33 2.56 -7.66
C VAL A 144 1.07 2.02 -7.37
N LEU A 145 1.85 1.63 -8.38
CA LEU A 145 3.20 1.06 -8.20
C LEU A 145 4.32 2.10 -8.26
N LEU A 146 3.99 3.33 -8.66
CA LEU A 146 4.97 4.40 -8.79
C LEU A 146 5.44 4.90 -7.42
N ASP A 147 6.72 5.27 -7.35
CA ASP A 147 7.38 5.78 -6.14
C ASP A 147 7.31 4.79 -4.96
N LYS A 148 7.44 3.49 -5.24
CA LYS A 148 7.41 2.40 -4.27
C LYS A 148 8.67 1.54 -4.37
N SER A 149 9.11 1.02 -3.24
CA SER A 149 10.16 0.00 -3.19
C SER A 149 9.66 -1.35 -3.70
N ARG A 150 10.59 -2.27 -3.98
CA ARG A 150 10.22 -3.64 -4.38
C ARG A 150 9.37 -4.33 -3.33
N ASP A 151 9.72 -4.18 -2.05
CA ASP A 151 8.99 -4.79 -0.93
C ASP A 151 7.56 -4.24 -0.83
N GLU A 152 7.38 -2.92 -1.01
CA GLU A 152 6.05 -2.31 -1.03
C GLU A 152 5.22 -2.74 -2.25
N ILE A 153 5.85 -2.90 -3.41
CA ILE A 153 5.17 -3.42 -4.62
C ILE A 153 4.68 -4.84 -4.37
N GLU A 154 5.51 -5.71 -3.80
CA GLU A 154 5.11 -7.07 -3.46
C GLU A 154 3.99 -7.08 -2.42
N ALA A 155 4.09 -6.29 -1.35
CA ALA A 155 3.03 -6.19 -0.34
C ALA A 155 1.68 -5.78 -0.94
N VAL A 156 1.67 -4.78 -1.83
CA VAL A 156 0.44 -4.35 -2.53
C VAL A 156 -0.12 -5.45 -3.42
N ILE A 157 0.74 -6.17 -4.14
CA ILE A 157 0.30 -7.24 -5.04
C ILE A 157 -0.22 -8.44 -4.23
N GLU A 158 0.47 -8.82 -3.16
CA GLU A 158 0.11 -9.92 -2.27
C GLU A 158 -1.26 -9.70 -1.62
N GLU A 159 -1.55 -8.48 -1.13
CA GLU A 159 -2.88 -8.12 -0.63
C GLU A 159 -3.96 -8.34 -1.68
N MET A 160 -3.69 -7.97 -2.94
CA MET A 160 -4.62 -8.16 -4.05
C MET A 160 -4.76 -9.63 -4.47
N GLU A 161 -3.71 -10.43 -4.33
CA GLU A 161 -3.73 -11.88 -4.59
C GLU A 161 -4.58 -12.64 -3.57
N ILE A 162 -4.58 -12.21 -2.30
CA ILE A 162 -5.39 -12.82 -1.24
C ILE A 162 -6.90 -12.67 -1.52
N GLU A 163 -7.31 -11.56 -2.16
CA GLU A 163 -8.70 -11.32 -2.54
C GLU A 163 -9.15 -12.11 -3.78
N LEU A 164 -8.22 -12.78 -4.48
CA LEU A 164 -8.51 -13.45 -5.74
C LEU A 164 -9.31 -14.75 -5.54
N PRO A 165 -10.40 -14.97 -6.30
CA PRO A 165 -11.15 -16.22 -6.23
C PRO A 165 -10.28 -17.44 -6.60
N PRO A 166 -10.47 -18.61 -5.95
CA PRO A 166 -9.65 -19.80 -6.22
C PRO A 166 -9.61 -20.25 -7.69
N LEU A 167 -10.68 -20.00 -8.46
CA LEU A 167 -10.77 -20.33 -9.88
C LEU A 167 -9.91 -19.41 -10.77
N GLU A 168 -9.62 -18.20 -10.30
CA GLU A 168 -8.80 -17.21 -11.01
C GLU A 168 -7.31 -17.30 -10.61
N THR A 169 -6.98 -18.06 -9.56
CA THR A 169 -5.57 -18.29 -9.17
C THR A 169 -4.79 -19.09 -10.22
N LEU A 170 -5.43 -20.05 -10.90
CA LEU A 170 -4.74 -20.87 -11.91
C LEU A 170 -4.32 -20.07 -13.14
N PRO A 171 -5.20 -19.27 -13.79
CA PRO A 171 -4.78 -18.43 -14.92
C PRO A 171 -3.76 -17.37 -14.53
N TYR A 172 -3.77 -16.90 -13.27
CA TYR A 172 -2.81 -15.91 -12.77
C TYR A 172 -1.35 -16.38 -12.84
N ILE A 173 -1.08 -17.66 -12.56
CA ILE A 173 0.27 -18.25 -12.62
C ILE A 173 0.90 -18.11 -14.01
N TYR A 174 0.09 -17.99 -15.06
CA TYR A 174 0.54 -17.88 -16.44
C TYR A 174 0.72 -16.42 -16.92
N THR A 175 0.68 -15.43 -16.03
CA THR A 175 0.87 -14.00 -16.36
C THR A 175 2.31 -13.51 -16.12
#